data_AF-A0A1S1SUX3-F1
#
_entry.id   AF-A0A1S1SUX3-F1
#
_cell.length_a   1.000
_cell.length_b   1.000
_cell.length_c   1.000
_cell.angle_alpha   90.00
_cell.angle_beta   90.00
_cell.angle_gamma   90.00
#
_symmetry.space_group_name_H-M   'P 1'
#
loop_
_entity.id
_entity.type
_entity.pdbx_description
1 polymer ?
#
loop_
_entity_poly.entity_id
_entity_poly.type
_entity_poly.pdbx_seq_one_letter_code
_entity_poly.pdbx_strand_id
1 'polypeptide(L)'
;MRRRIAARFAAAGIALICVGPFAPAWAGEDGPLVWAPSRTGANAYKLRLGIRSSGRWEAASGAELSMKAVPSGKIIPPEAPVRLWGSVSRQGGPRAAARSSRVSMGFNPLTGTGNVGAGTARTWIVTPTVDAEVQRNIAVQCNVYEKHCDQPKLTQSARLSSTATKTSIAVESGLSAVGFSGLDSIGVEQRVGNLKLGAAVADPLLAPRSLFTLRYNGKW
;
A
#
# COMPACT_ATOMS: atom_id res chain seq x y z
N MET A 1 29.87 45.31 -7.59
CA MET A 1 29.80 45.12 -6.11
C MET A 1 28.31 45.10 -5.72
N ARG A 2 27.75 43.96 -5.27
CA ARG A 2 27.43 43.64 -3.85
C ARG A 2 26.58 44.76 -3.19
N ARG A 3 25.35 44.60 -2.68
CA ARG A 3 24.71 43.56 -1.82
C ARG A 3 23.17 43.72 -1.96
N ARG A 4 22.37 42.68 -2.25
CA ARG A 4 21.63 41.79 -1.31
C ARG A 4 21.11 42.46 -0.03
N ILE A 5 19.82 42.80 0.00
CA ILE A 5 18.81 42.85 1.10
C ILE A 5 17.49 43.19 0.35
N ALA A 6 16.36 42.49 0.38
CA ALA A 6 15.69 41.78 1.44
C ALA A 6 14.92 40.56 0.88
N ALA A 7 15.41 39.36 1.14
CA ALA A 7 14.62 38.14 1.10
C ALA A 7 14.41 37.70 2.55
N ARG A 8 13.43 38.34 3.22
CA ARG A 8 13.01 37.98 4.59
C ARG A 8 11.49 38.11 4.72
N PHE A 9 10.73 37.33 3.96
CA PHE A 9 9.30 37.13 4.23
C PHE A 9 8.76 35.72 3.94
N ALA A 10 9.60 34.70 3.70
CA ALA A 10 9.10 33.35 3.36
C ALA A 10 9.47 32.25 4.38
N ALA A 11 9.78 32.59 5.63
CA ALA A 11 10.22 31.60 6.64
C ALA A 11 9.43 31.62 7.97
N ALA A 12 8.28 32.29 8.02
CA ALA A 12 7.46 32.38 9.24
C ALA A 12 6.03 31.84 9.09
N GLY A 13 5.75 31.01 8.06
CA GLY A 13 4.40 30.50 7.78
C GLY A 13 4.18 28.99 7.93
N ILE A 14 5.21 28.17 8.14
CA ILE A 14 5.09 26.68 8.09
C ILE A 14 5.59 26.00 9.38
N ALA A 15 5.85 26.76 10.44
CA ALA A 15 6.30 26.21 11.74
C ALA A 15 5.15 26.05 12.77
N LEU A 16 3.88 26.10 12.34
CA LEU A 16 2.72 26.06 13.26
C LEU A 16 1.74 24.90 13.01
N ILE A 17 2.19 23.81 12.37
CA ILE A 17 1.37 22.59 12.19
C ILE A 17 1.96 21.39 12.98
N CYS A 18 3.13 21.54 13.62
CA CYS A 18 3.84 20.40 14.22
C CYS A 18 3.85 20.33 15.76
N VAL A 19 3.18 21.23 16.50
CA VAL A 19 3.11 21.13 17.97
C VAL A 19 1.73 21.57 18.47
N GLY A 20 0.80 20.62 18.59
CA GLY A 20 -0.47 20.81 19.30
C GLY A 20 -1.23 19.48 19.40
N PRO A 21 -1.79 19.11 20.57
CA PRO A 21 -2.54 17.86 20.77
C PRO A 21 -3.96 17.93 20.18
N PHE A 22 -4.17 18.77 19.16
CA PHE A 22 -5.47 19.01 18.53
C PHE A 22 -5.47 18.42 17.13
N ALA A 23 -5.39 17.09 17.03
CA ALA A 23 -6.20 16.47 16.00
C ALA A 23 -7.65 16.81 16.38
N PRO A 24 -8.41 17.58 15.59
CA PRO A 24 -9.81 17.79 15.90
C PRO A 24 -10.46 16.40 16.02
N ALA A 25 -11.47 16.23 16.88
CA ALA A 25 -12.17 14.94 17.06
C ALA A 25 -12.68 14.33 15.73
N TRP A 26 -12.73 15.12 14.65
CA TRP A 26 -13.09 14.71 13.29
C TRP A 26 -11.95 14.06 12.48
N ALA A 27 -10.70 14.16 12.96
CA ALA A 27 -9.47 13.66 12.36
C ALA A 27 -8.95 12.36 13.02
N GLY A 28 -9.75 11.75 13.92
CA GLY A 28 -9.45 10.45 14.49
C GLY A 28 -9.41 9.34 13.42
N GLU A 29 -8.88 8.16 13.77
CA GLU A 29 -8.78 7.03 12.83
C GLU A 29 -10.11 6.65 12.18
N ASP A 30 -11.23 6.91 12.87
CA ASP A 30 -12.61 6.65 12.43
C ASP A 30 -13.39 7.90 11.99
N GLY A 31 -12.74 9.06 11.98
CA GLY A 31 -13.37 10.33 11.61
C GLY A 31 -13.62 10.47 10.09
N PRO A 32 -14.53 11.37 9.68
CA PRO A 32 -14.78 11.66 8.27
C PRO A 32 -13.61 12.39 7.61
N LEU A 33 -12.64 12.90 8.38
CA LEU A 33 -11.42 13.51 7.85
C LEU A 33 -10.27 12.50 7.93
N VAL A 34 -9.60 12.28 6.80
CA VAL A 34 -8.34 11.55 6.74
C VAL A 34 -7.21 12.55 6.98
N TRP A 35 -6.55 12.43 8.13
CA TRP A 35 -5.33 13.16 8.47
C TRP A 35 -4.25 12.17 8.91
N ALA A 36 -3.35 11.82 8.02
CA ALA A 36 -2.33 10.80 8.27
C ALA A 36 -0.93 11.27 7.85
N PRO A 37 -0.23 12.03 8.71
CA PRO A 37 1.21 12.28 8.54
C PRO A 37 2.00 11.00 8.79
N SER A 38 3.05 10.79 7.99
CA SER A 38 3.94 9.62 8.09
C SER A 38 5.37 9.98 7.71
N ARG A 39 6.34 9.37 8.38
CA ARG A 39 7.77 9.47 8.04
C ARG A 39 8.13 8.32 7.11
N THR A 40 8.55 8.63 5.89
CA THR A 40 8.90 7.64 4.85
C THR A 40 10.41 7.41 4.74
N GLY A 41 11.22 8.20 5.43
CA GLY A 41 12.66 8.03 5.52
C GLY A 41 13.28 8.98 6.54
N ALA A 42 14.61 8.93 6.69
CA ALA A 42 15.32 9.78 7.65
C ALA A 42 14.95 11.26 7.52
N ASN A 43 14.87 11.75 6.28
CA ASN A 43 14.51 13.14 5.94
C ASN A 43 13.36 13.19 4.91
N ALA A 44 12.45 12.22 4.94
CA ALA A 44 11.32 12.16 4.02
C ALA A 44 10.00 12.00 4.79
N TYR A 45 9.04 12.83 4.43
CA TYR A 45 7.73 12.91 5.06
C TYR A 45 6.64 12.86 4.01
N LYS A 46 5.51 12.30 4.41
CA LYS A 46 4.33 12.16 3.58
C LYS A 46 3.10 12.50 4.42
N LEU A 47 2.27 13.39 3.92
CA LEU A 47 1.01 13.78 4.54
C LEU A 47 -0.13 13.36 3.64
N ARG A 48 -0.97 12.45 4.12
CA ARG A 48 -2.19 12.03 3.42
C ARG A 48 -3.39 12.75 4.01
N LEU A 49 -4.08 13.50 3.17
CA LEU A 49 -5.26 14.28 3.48
C LEU A 49 -6.44 13.79 2.67
N GLY A 50 -7.64 13.88 3.23
CA GLY A 50 -8.84 13.53 2.49
C GLY A 50 -10.09 13.49 3.32
N ILE A 51 -11.16 13.02 2.69
CA ILE A 51 -12.43 12.71 3.34
C ILE A 51 -12.68 11.22 3.31
N ARG A 52 -13.36 10.72 4.32
CA ARG A 52 -13.85 9.35 4.45
C ARG A 52 -15.36 9.42 4.70
N SER A 53 -16.07 8.53 4.04
CA SER A 53 -17.48 8.25 4.28
C SER A 53 -17.60 6.78 4.64
N SER A 54 -18.04 6.54 5.88
CA SER A 54 -18.36 5.21 6.38
C SER A 54 -19.83 4.89 6.12
N GLY A 55 -20.11 3.62 5.84
CA GLY A 55 -21.45 3.16 5.47
C GLY A 55 -21.43 1.72 4.99
N ARG A 56 -22.39 1.31 4.15
CA ARG A 56 -22.35 -0.02 3.52
C ARG A 56 -21.09 -0.23 2.67
N TRP A 57 -20.56 0.86 2.14
CA TRP A 57 -19.26 0.97 1.50
C TRP A 57 -18.46 2.04 2.22
N GLU A 58 -17.22 1.70 2.55
CA GLU A 58 -16.21 2.62 3.07
C GLU A 58 -15.55 3.31 1.88
N ALA A 59 -15.89 4.57 1.64
CA ALA A 59 -15.31 5.39 0.58
C ALA A 59 -14.36 6.42 1.18
N ALA A 60 -13.23 6.67 0.52
CA ALA A 60 -12.29 7.69 0.92
C ALA A 60 -11.59 8.29 -0.30
N SER A 61 -11.29 9.58 -0.27
CA SER A 61 -10.55 10.24 -1.34
C SER A 61 -9.83 11.48 -0.82
N GLY A 62 -8.79 11.90 -1.54
CA GLY A 62 -8.10 13.14 -1.22
C GLY A 62 -6.76 13.28 -1.93
N ALA A 63 -5.84 13.97 -1.26
CA ALA A 63 -4.52 14.28 -1.78
C ALA A 63 -3.44 13.75 -0.84
N GLU A 64 -2.27 13.51 -1.39
CA GLU A 64 -1.09 13.07 -0.69
C GLU A 64 0.06 13.98 -1.07
N LEU A 65 0.67 14.57 -0.06
CA LEU A 65 1.81 15.45 -0.19
C LEU A 65 3.07 14.69 0.23
N SER A 66 4.10 14.72 -0.58
CA SER A 66 5.39 14.10 -0.26
C SER A 66 6.51 15.12 -0.31
N MET A 67 7.40 15.06 0.68
CA MET A 67 8.56 15.95 0.79
C MET A 67 9.79 15.14 1.16
N LYS A 68 10.92 15.47 0.54
CA LYS A 68 12.22 14.91 0.86
C LYS A 68 13.23 16.03 1.04
N ALA A 69 14.03 15.95 2.08
CA ALA A 69 15.17 16.84 2.31
C ALA A 69 16.46 16.04 2.29
N VAL A 70 17.56 16.68 1.86
CA VAL A 70 18.91 16.15 2.06
C VAL A 70 19.44 16.51 3.45
N PRO A 71 20.50 15.85 3.94
CA PRO A 71 21.08 16.16 5.25
C PRO A 71 21.47 17.63 5.44
N SER A 72 21.76 18.37 4.37
CA SER A 72 22.03 19.82 4.42
C SER A 72 20.79 20.69 4.63
N GLY A 73 19.60 20.11 4.78
CA GLY A 73 18.32 20.82 4.95
C GLY A 73 17.70 21.32 3.64
N LYS A 74 18.39 21.18 2.50
CA LYS A 74 17.81 21.53 1.20
C LYS A 74 16.66 20.59 0.86
N ILE A 75 15.50 21.16 0.52
CA ILE A 75 14.34 20.40 0.04
C ILE A 75 14.61 19.98 -1.41
N ILE A 76 14.48 18.68 -1.67
CA ILE A 76 14.43 18.13 -3.01
C ILE A 76 12.96 17.83 -3.29
N PRO A 77 12.30 18.55 -4.22
CA PRO A 77 10.95 18.21 -4.61
C PRO A 77 10.98 16.77 -5.18
N PRO A 78 10.20 15.83 -4.62
CA PRO A 78 10.10 14.51 -5.21
C PRO A 78 9.43 14.60 -6.60
N GLU A 79 9.58 13.57 -7.42
CA GLU A 79 8.95 13.46 -8.74
C GLU A 79 7.41 13.47 -8.70
N ALA A 80 6.84 13.34 -7.50
CA ALA A 80 5.40 13.37 -7.24
C ALA A 80 5.14 14.05 -5.89
N PRO A 81 5.30 15.39 -5.78
CA PRO A 81 5.10 16.10 -4.52
C PRO A 81 3.63 16.11 -4.12
N VAL A 82 2.73 15.93 -5.08
CA VAL A 82 1.29 15.82 -4.88
C VAL A 82 0.77 14.64 -5.68
N ARG A 83 -0.07 13.80 -5.05
CA ARG A 83 -0.81 12.72 -5.71
C ARG A 83 -2.26 12.72 -5.24
N LEU A 84 -3.21 12.62 -6.16
CA LEU A 84 -4.61 12.38 -5.83
C LEU A 84 -4.83 10.88 -5.62
N TRP A 85 -5.73 10.54 -4.71
CA TRP A 85 -6.07 9.16 -4.42
C TRP A 85 -7.55 9.00 -4.09
N GLY A 86 -8.08 7.82 -4.36
CA GLY A 86 -9.42 7.42 -3.99
C GLY A 86 -9.48 5.92 -3.71
N SER A 87 -10.39 5.52 -2.85
CA SER A 87 -10.67 4.12 -2.57
C SER A 87 -12.10 3.92 -2.14
N VAL A 88 -12.70 2.82 -2.57
CA VAL A 88 -14.00 2.35 -2.11
C VAL A 88 -13.84 0.91 -1.70
N SER A 89 -14.29 0.53 -0.52
CA SER A 89 -14.16 -0.83 -0.04
C SER A 89 -15.37 -1.29 0.74
N ARG A 90 -15.56 -2.60 0.81
CA ARG A 90 -16.61 -3.22 1.59
C ARG A 90 -16.09 -4.50 2.16
N GLN A 91 -16.45 -4.76 3.40
CA GLN A 91 -16.26 -6.04 4.05
C GLN A 91 -17.63 -6.62 4.42
N GLY A 92 -17.73 -7.93 4.50
CA GLY A 92 -18.95 -8.60 4.90
C GLY A 92 -18.74 -10.09 5.11
N GLY A 93 -19.81 -10.76 5.56
CA GLY A 93 -19.77 -12.15 5.97
C GLY A 93 -19.36 -12.33 7.44
N PRO A 94 -19.65 -13.50 8.03
CA PRO A 94 -19.24 -13.81 9.39
C PRO A 94 -17.72 -13.95 9.48
N ARG A 95 -17.15 -13.87 10.68
CA ARG A 95 -15.70 -14.04 10.91
C ARG A 95 -15.16 -15.36 10.36
N ALA A 96 -15.97 -16.42 10.39
CA ALA A 96 -15.61 -17.74 9.86
C ALA A 96 -15.58 -17.81 8.33
N ALA A 97 -16.17 -16.84 7.62
CA ALA A 97 -16.24 -16.78 6.16
C ALA A 97 -16.40 -15.32 5.70
N ALA A 98 -15.34 -14.53 5.88
CA ALA A 98 -15.35 -13.12 5.54
C ALA A 98 -14.98 -12.89 4.06
N ARG A 99 -15.54 -11.83 3.49
CA ARG A 99 -15.27 -11.37 2.13
C ARG A 99 -15.02 -9.88 2.15
N SER A 100 -14.05 -9.43 1.36
CA SER A 100 -13.81 -8.03 1.08
C SER A 100 -13.74 -7.75 -0.41
N SER A 101 -14.13 -6.53 -0.77
CA SER A 101 -13.96 -5.96 -2.10
C SER A 101 -13.37 -4.56 -1.94
N ARG A 102 -12.45 -4.18 -2.83
CA ARG A 102 -11.84 -2.85 -2.84
C ARG A 102 -11.62 -2.38 -4.27
N VAL A 103 -11.91 -1.12 -4.51
CA VAL A 103 -11.49 -0.37 -5.69
C VAL A 103 -10.60 0.76 -5.20
N SER A 104 -9.53 1.05 -5.91
CA SER A 104 -8.61 2.13 -5.59
C SER A 104 -8.18 2.83 -6.87
N MET A 105 -7.98 4.13 -6.78
CA MET A 105 -7.48 4.97 -7.85
C MET A 105 -6.40 5.90 -7.32
N GLY A 106 -5.46 6.26 -8.17
CA GLY A 106 -4.44 7.26 -7.90
C GLY A 106 -4.09 8.04 -9.16
N PHE A 107 -3.70 9.29 -8.99
CA PHE A 107 -3.28 10.15 -10.10
C PHE A 107 -2.17 11.10 -9.68
N ASN A 108 -1.07 11.08 -10.42
CA ASN A 108 0.03 12.02 -10.28
C ASN A 108 -0.10 13.11 -11.37
N PRO A 109 -0.55 14.33 -11.02
CA PRO A 109 -0.65 15.42 -11.99
C PRO A 109 0.71 15.88 -12.51
N LEU A 110 1.82 15.62 -11.82
CA LEU A 110 3.14 16.06 -12.30
C LEU A 110 3.64 15.19 -13.47
N THR A 111 3.39 13.88 -13.42
CA THR A 111 3.84 12.93 -14.45
C THR A 111 2.73 12.52 -15.42
N GLY A 112 1.47 12.87 -15.13
CA GLY A 112 0.30 12.40 -15.88
C GLY A 112 -0.06 10.94 -15.61
N THR A 113 0.59 10.29 -14.63
CA THR A 113 0.41 8.87 -14.36
C THR A 113 -0.81 8.64 -13.47
N GLY A 114 -1.79 7.89 -13.97
CA GLY A 114 -2.93 7.37 -13.24
C GLY A 114 -2.86 5.86 -13.04
N ASN A 115 -3.36 5.39 -11.91
CA ASN A 115 -3.48 3.97 -11.61
C ASN A 115 -4.91 3.67 -11.12
N VAL A 116 -5.51 2.60 -11.60
CA VAL A 116 -6.81 2.10 -11.13
C VAL A 116 -6.66 0.62 -10.84
N GLY A 117 -7.16 0.18 -9.70
CA GLY A 117 -7.15 -1.22 -9.32
C GLY A 117 -8.42 -1.63 -8.61
N ALA A 118 -8.83 -2.87 -8.82
CA ALA A 118 -9.94 -3.49 -8.13
C ALA A 118 -9.51 -4.86 -7.62
N GLY A 119 -10.03 -5.26 -6.47
CA GLY A 119 -9.67 -6.53 -5.87
C GLY A 119 -10.73 -7.06 -4.94
N THR A 120 -10.68 -8.38 -4.72
CA THR A 120 -11.51 -9.08 -3.77
C THR A 120 -10.67 -10.04 -2.95
N ALA A 121 -10.96 -10.15 -1.66
CA ALA A 121 -10.41 -11.20 -0.82
C ALA A 121 -11.54 -12.03 -0.20
N ARG A 122 -11.30 -13.31 0.00
CA ARG A 122 -12.18 -14.21 0.76
C ARG A 122 -11.32 -14.98 1.74
N THR A 123 -11.75 -15.02 3.00
CA THR A 123 -11.08 -15.74 4.07
C THR A 123 -12.10 -16.65 4.74
N TRP A 124 -11.78 -17.92 4.97
CA TRP A 124 -12.67 -18.84 5.68
C TRP A 124 -11.90 -19.85 6.52
N ILE A 125 -12.55 -20.32 7.57
CA ILE A 125 -12.03 -21.38 8.45
C ILE A 125 -12.31 -22.72 7.76
N VAL A 126 -11.26 -23.47 7.42
CA VAL A 126 -11.36 -24.80 6.82
C VAL A 126 -11.54 -25.86 7.92
N THR A 127 -10.74 -25.74 8.98
CA THR A 127 -10.81 -26.56 10.19
C THR A 127 -10.56 -25.66 11.41
N PRO A 128 -10.81 -26.10 12.65
CA PRO A 128 -10.57 -25.26 13.84
C PRO A 128 -9.14 -24.71 13.98
N THR A 129 -8.17 -25.27 13.26
CA THR A 129 -6.76 -24.87 13.28
C THR A 129 -6.22 -24.45 11.92
N VAL A 130 -7.06 -24.40 10.87
CA VAL A 130 -6.63 -24.07 9.50
C VAL A 130 -7.58 -23.05 8.88
N ASP A 131 -7.01 -21.93 8.47
CA ASP A 131 -7.68 -20.87 7.73
C ASP A 131 -7.20 -20.88 6.27
N ALA A 132 -8.11 -20.52 5.36
CA ALA A 132 -7.83 -20.32 3.95
C ALA A 132 -8.15 -18.89 3.55
N GLU A 133 -7.35 -18.37 2.62
CA GLU A 133 -7.51 -17.05 2.04
C GLU A 133 -7.28 -17.11 0.54
N VAL A 134 -8.12 -16.42 -0.22
CA VAL A 134 -7.92 -16.21 -1.66
C VAL A 134 -8.10 -14.73 -1.96
N GLN A 135 -7.12 -14.15 -2.65
CA GLN A 135 -7.17 -12.78 -3.15
C GLN A 135 -7.10 -12.76 -4.68
N ARG A 136 -7.81 -11.82 -5.28
CA ARG A 136 -7.79 -11.55 -6.72
C ARG A 136 -7.77 -10.06 -6.94
N ASN A 137 -6.81 -9.56 -7.68
CA ASN A 137 -6.65 -8.13 -7.96
C ASN A 137 -6.41 -7.92 -9.44
N ILE A 138 -7.01 -6.88 -10.01
CA ILE A 138 -6.71 -6.35 -11.34
C ILE A 138 -6.26 -4.91 -11.19
N ALA A 139 -5.22 -4.52 -11.91
CA ALA A 139 -4.71 -3.16 -11.94
C ALA A 139 -4.35 -2.73 -13.37
N VAL A 140 -4.57 -1.45 -13.66
CA VAL A 140 -4.19 -0.78 -14.90
C VAL A 140 -3.50 0.52 -14.54
N GLN A 141 -2.45 0.85 -15.28
CA GLN A 141 -1.73 2.11 -15.19
C GLN A 141 -1.79 2.81 -16.54
N CYS A 142 -2.02 4.12 -16.52
CA CYS A 142 -2.06 4.94 -17.72
C CYS A 142 -1.25 6.20 -17.52
N ASN A 143 -0.63 6.70 -18.58
CA ASN A 143 -0.08 8.04 -18.64
C ASN A 143 -0.92 8.87 -19.60
N VAL A 144 -1.65 9.85 -19.06
CA VAL A 144 -2.56 10.69 -19.85
C VAL A 144 -1.81 11.67 -20.75
N TYR A 145 -0.58 12.06 -20.39
CA TYR A 145 0.24 12.95 -21.20
C TYR A 145 0.86 12.23 -22.39
N GLU A 146 1.19 10.96 -22.21
CA GLU A 146 1.70 10.09 -23.29
C GLU A 146 0.57 9.39 -24.06
N LYS A 147 -0.69 9.54 -23.63
CA LYS A 147 -1.87 8.84 -24.18
C LYS A 147 -1.67 7.33 -24.26
N HIS A 148 -0.96 6.77 -23.29
CA HIS A 148 -0.60 5.37 -23.24
C HIS A 148 -1.17 4.71 -21.98
N CYS A 149 -1.61 3.48 -22.09
CA CYS A 149 -1.98 2.65 -20.95
C CYS A 149 -1.17 1.35 -21.00
N ASP A 150 -0.58 1.02 -19.86
CA ASP A 150 -0.01 -0.29 -19.64
C ASP A 150 -1.11 -1.34 -19.73
N GLN A 151 -0.70 -2.56 -20.06
CA GLN A 151 -1.63 -3.66 -20.10
C GLN A 151 -2.18 -3.99 -18.71
N PRO A 152 -3.45 -4.41 -18.60
CA PRO A 152 -4.01 -4.84 -17.33
C PRO A 152 -3.19 -6.00 -16.73
N LYS A 153 -2.83 -5.84 -15.46
CA LYS A 153 -2.20 -6.89 -14.65
C LYS A 153 -3.24 -7.50 -13.74
N LEU A 154 -3.53 -8.78 -13.93
CA LEU A 154 -4.35 -9.59 -13.03
C LEU A 154 -3.41 -10.44 -12.16
N THR A 155 -3.62 -10.42 -10.85
CA THR A 155 -2.90 -11.23 -9.88
C THR A 155 -3.89 -12.00 -9.04
N GLN A 156 -3.63 -13.27 -8.80
CA GLN A 156 -4.39 -14.10 -7.89
C GLN A 156 -3.44 -14.75 -6.89
N SER A 157 -3.85 -14.77 -5.63
CA SER A 157 -3.12 -15.50 -4.59
C SER A 157 -4.06 -16.37 -3.78
N ALA A 158 -3.52 -17.47 -3.27
CA ALA A 158 -4.18 -18.35 -2.33
C ALA A 158 -3.21 -18.64 -1.19
N ARG A 159 -3.72 -18.63 0.05
CA ARG A 159 -2.95 -18.91 1.25
C ARG A 159 -3.73 -19.88 2.15
N LEU A 160 -3.03 -20.88 2.66
CA LEU A 160 -3.50 -21.73 3.75
C LEU A 160 -2.63 -21.44 4.96
N SER A 161 -3.22 -21.22 6.12
CA SER A 161 -2.49 -20.96 7.36
C SER A 161 -3.00 -21.84 8.48
N SER A 162 -2.08 -22.58 9.12
CA SER A 162 -2.37 -23.37 10.31
C SER A 162 -1.95 -22.60 11.56
N THR A 163 -2.89 -22.39 12.48
CA THR A 163 -2.65 -21.77 13.78
C THR A 163 -1.95 -22.73 14.74
N ALA A 164 -2.20 -24.04 14.63
CA ALA A 164 -1.58 -25.07 15.45
C ALA A 164 -0.08 -25.20 15.20
N THR A 165 0.34 -25.25 13.94
CA THR A 165 1.76 -25.40 13.56
C THR A 165 2.45 -24.06 13.25
N LYS A 166 1.69 -22.95 13.26
CA LYS A 166 2.15 -21.61 12.88
C LYS A 166 2.81 -21.59 11.49
N THR A 167 2.31 -22.44 10.59
CA THR A 167 2.81 -22.60 9.23
C THR A 167 1.78 -22.04 8.26
N SER A 168 2.23 -21.45 7.16
CA SER A 168 1.37 -21.05 6.08
C SER A 168 1.99 -21.36 4.73
N ILE A 169 1.17 -21.83 3.81
CA ILE A 169 1.53 -22.09 2.41
C ILE A 169 0.83 -21.04 1.58
N ALA A 170 1.55 -20.40 0.66
CA ALA A 170 1.02 -19.39 -0.23
C ALA A 170 1.39 -19.72 -1.68
N VAL A 171 0.48 -19.37 -2.58
CA VAL A 171 0.61 -19.57 -4.02
C VAL A 171 0.17 -18.25 -4.67
N GLU A 172 0.94 -17.77 -5.64
CA GLU A 172 0.65 -16.55 -6.39
C GLU A 172 0.76 -16.82 -7.89
N SER A 173 -0.16 -16.25 -8.67
CA SER A 173 -0.17 -16.31 -10.12
C SER A 173 -0.50 -14.94 -10.72
N GLY A 174 0.10 -14.69 -11.87
CA GLY A 174 -0.04 -13.47 -12.65
C GLY A 174 -0.60 -13.74 -14.05
N LEU A 175 -1.31 -12.76 -14.57
CA LEU A 175 -1.84 -12.70 -15.93
C LEU A 175 -1.64 -11.28 -16.44
N SER A 176 -0.95 -11.12 -17.58
CA SER A 176 -0.86 -9.86 -18.31
C SER A 176 -1.34 -10.07 -19.75
N ALA A 177 -1.65 -9.00 -20.49
CA ALA A 177 -2.18 -9.15 -21.85
C ALA A 177 -1.16 -9.69 -22.88
N VAL A 178 0.15 -9.75 -22.54
CA VAL A 178 1.17 -10.45 -23.36
C VAL A 178 1.20 -11.96 -23.12
N GLY A 179 0.50 -12.47 -22.09
CA GLY A 179 0.42 -13.91 -21.82
C GLY A 179 0.15 -14.27 -20.36
N PHE A 180 -0.18 -15.53 -20.14
CA PHE A 180 -0.22 -16.13 -18.81
C PHE A 180 1.21 -16.32 -18.30
N SER A 181 1.59 -15.63 -17.22
CA SER A 181 2.88 -15.91 -16.55
C SER A 181 2.84 -17.24 -15.77
N GLY A 182 1.69 -17.90 -15.73
CA GLY A 182 1.55 -19.20 -15.12
C GLY A 182 1.44 -19.07 -13.60
N LEU A 183 2.19 -19.94 -12.93
CA LEU A 183 2.37 -19.90 -11.50
C LEU A 183 3.60 -19.05 -11.20
N ASP A 184 3.40 -17.88 -10.59
CA ASP A 184 4.46 -16.90 -10.35
C ASP A 184 5.30 -17.31 -9.14
N SER A 185 4.65 -17.78 -8.07
CA SER A 185 5.38 -18.31 -6.91
C SER A 185 4.59 -19.32 -6.09
N ILE A 186 5.33 -20.23 -5.45
CA ILE A 186 4.82 -21.07 -4.36
C ILE A 186 5.77 -20.91 -3.19
N GLY A 187 5.26 -20.70 -1.97
CA GLY A 187 6.09 -20.62 -0.79
C GLY A 187 5.44 -21.15 0.47
N VAL A 188 6.29 -21.45 1.44
CA VAL A 188 5.92 -21.81 2.80
C VAL A 188 6.59 -20.83 3.76
N GLU A 189 5.83 -20.35 4.73
CA GLU A 189 6.32 -19.57 5.87
C GLU A 189 6.00 -20.33 7.15
N GLN A 190 6.98 -20.49 8.03
CA GLN A 190 6.80 -21.05 9.37
C GLN A 190 7.31 -20.08 10.42
N ARG A 191 6.50 -19.86 11.46
CA ARG A 191 6.90 -19.03 12.59
C ARG A 191 7.31 -19.90 13.78
N VAL A 192 8.56 -19.73 14.22
CA VAL A 192 9.13 -20.42 15.38
C VAL A 192 9.56 -19.35 16.40
N GLY A 193 8.77 -19.18 17.45
CA GLY A 193 8.96 -18.10 18.42
C GLY A 193 8.96 -16.70 17.78
N ASN A 194 10.09 -16.02 17.85
CA ASN A 194 10.32 -14.68 17.25
C ASN A 194 10.95 -14.73 15.85
N LEU A 195 11.17 -15.93 15.30
CA LEU A 195 11.68 -16.16 13.96
C LEU A 195 10.54 -16.45 12.99
N LYS A 196 10.66 -15.92 11.77
CA LYS A 196 9.89 -16.29 10.60
C LYS A 196 10.84 -16.84 9.56
N LEU A 197 10.64 -18.10 9.21
CA LEU A 197 11.36 -18.82 8.17
C LEU A 197 10.46 -18.88 6.94
N GLY A 198 10.98 -18.51 5.79
CA GLY A 198 10.28 -18.55 4.51
C GLY A 198 11.12 -19.28 3.47
N ALA A 199 10.50 -20.15 2.71
CA ALA A 199 11.08 -20.73 1.50
C ALA A 199 10.05 -20.58 0.38
N ALA A 200 10.49 -20.12 -0.78
CA ALA A 200 9.63 -19.97 -1.95
C ALA A 200 10.36 -20.37 -3.22
N VAL A 201 9.61 -20.78 -4.23
CA VAL A 201 10.08 -20.97 -5.60
C VAL A 201 9.34 -19.97 -6.46
N ALA A 202 10.09 -19.04 -7.07
CA ALA A 202 9.58 -18.13 -8.09
C ALA A 202 9.69 -18.77 -9.48
N ASP A 203 8.73 -18.46 -10.35
CA ASP A 203 8.58 -18.96 -11.72
C ASP A 203 8.79 -20.48 -11.87
N PRO A 204 8.16 -21.33 -11.02
CA PRO A 204 8.40 -22.78 -10.98
C PRO A 204 8.22 -23.50 -12.33
N LEU A 205 7.42 -22.94 -13.25
CA LEU A 205 7.08 -23.56 -14.53
C LEU A 205 7.97 -23.11 -15.69
N LEU A 206 8.72 -22.01 -15.54
CA LEU A 206 9.49 -21.40 -16.62
C LEU A 206 10.98 -21.32 -16.27
N ALA A 207 11.31 -20.67 -15.16
CA ALA A 207 12.68 -20.42 -14.72
C ALA A 207 12.73 -20.50 -13.19
N PRO A 208 12.70 -21.72 -12.62
CA PRO A 208 12.54 -21.92 -11.19
C PRO A 208 13.69 -21.28 -10.40
N ARG A 209 13.35 -20.41 -9.46
CA ARG A 209 14.31 -19.71 -8.59
C ARG A 209 13.95 -19.90 -7.13
N SER A 210 14.86 -20.49 -6.36
CA SER A 210 14.67 -20.67 -4.92
C SER A 210 14.98 -19.40 -4.15
N LEU A 211 14.07 -19.03 -3.25
CA LEU A 211 14.15 -17.86 -2.38
C LEU A 211 14.01 -18.31 -0.94
N PHE A 212 15.00 -17.99 -0.12
CA PHE A 212 14.98 -18.27 1.32
C PHE A 212 14.97 -16.95 2.09
N THR A 213 14.03 -16.82 3.02
CA THR A 213 13.86 -15.61 3.83
C THR A 213 13.91 -15.97 5.30
N LEU A 214 14.78 -15.30 6.05
CA LEU A 214 14.84 -15.37 7.51
C LEU A 214 14.53 -13.98 8.07
N ARG A 215 13.49 -13.86 8.89
CA ARG A 215 13.17 -12.61 9.59
C ARG A 215 13.11 -12.85 11.09
N TYR A 216 13.91 -12.10 11.84
CA TYR A 216 13.88 -12.07 13.30
C TYR A 216 13.21 -10.78 13.77
N ASN A 217 12.29 -10.89 14.72
CA ASN A 217 11.63 -9.74 15.31
C ASN A 217 12.09 -9.60 16.77
N GLY A 218 13.12 -8.79 17.00
CA GLY A 218 13.60 -8.43 18.32
C GLY A 218 12.77 -7.27 18.89
N LYS A 219 12.38 -7.38 20.16
CA LYS A 219 11.95 -6.23 20.95
C LYS A 219 13.18 -5.72 21.68
N TRP A 220 13.54 -4.46 21.43
CA TRP A 220 14.54 -3.73 22.19
C TRP A 220 13.82 -2.84 23.19
#